data_AF-A0AA43Y413-F1
#
_entry.id   AF-A0AA43Y413-F1
#
_cell.length_a   1.000
_cell.length_b   1.000
_cell.length_c   1.000
_cell.angle_alpha   90.00
_cell.angle_beta   90.00
_cell.angle_gamma   90.00
#
_symmetry.space_group_name_H-M   'P 1'
#
loop_
_entity.id
_entity.type
_entity.pdbx_description
1 polymer ?
#
loop_
_entity_poly.entity_id
_entity_poly.type
_entity_poly.pdbx_seq_one_letter_code
_entity_poly.pdbx_strand_id
1 'polypeptide(L)'
;MNKLSKFIKSTGNLLGNSIEDICENTGEVLYKNFKKNNHNSMAKGAKGSGKLLGKVGLLTTKSIFNIAGITLEGGVKFSKFTGKVIKQKAVKREVRIYGESKEFYKGKFVEADYKVINKK
;
A
#
# COMPACT_ATOMS: atom_id res chain seq x y z
N MET A 1 -7.43 -10.48 -3.96
CA MET A 1 -6.25 -9.68 -3.56
C MET A 1 -5.34 -9.45 -4.76
N ASN A 2 -5.21 -8.21 -5.23
CA ASN A 2 -4.32 -7.86 -6.35
C ASN A 2 -2.83 -7.96 -5.93
N LYS A 3 -1.90 -8.03 -6.91
CA LYS A 3 -0.45 -8.19 -6.64
C LYS A 3 0.09 -7.09 -5.72
N LEU A 4 -0.38 -5.85 -5.90
CA LEU A 4 0.02 -4.69 -5.10
C LEU A 4 -0.42 -4.79 -3.64
N SER A 5 -1.66 -5.22 -3.37
CA SER A 5 -2.19 -5.44 -2.01
C SER A 5 -1.44 -6.56 -1.30
N LYS A 6 -1.10 -7.65 -2.01
CA LYS A 6 -0.22 -8.70 -1.48
C LYS A 6 1.17 -8.16 -1.12
N PHE A 7 1.77 -7.35 -1.98
CA PHE A 7 3.07 -6.73 -1.75
C PHE A 7 3.07 -5.81 -0.51
N ILE A 8 2.04 -4.97 -0.38
CA ILE A 8 1.88 -4.06 0.77
C ILE A 8 1.75 -4.85 2.07
N LYS A 9 0.90 -5.88 2.11
CA LYS A 9 0.77 -6.75 3.30
C LYS A 9 2.07 -7.47 3.65
N SER A 10 2.79 -7.97 2.64
CA SER A 10 4.08 -8.62 2.84
C SER A 10 5.14 -7.66 3.39
N THR A 11 5.16 -6.43 2.90
CA THR A 11 6.06 -5.37 3.38
C THR A 11 5.76 -5.04 4.84
N GLY A 12 4.48 -4.91 5.20
CA GLY A 12 4.07 -4.69 6.59
C GLY A 12 4.49 -5.81 7.54
N ASN A 13 4.45 -7.07 7.08
CA ASN A 13 4.95 -8.20 7.87
C ASN A 13 6.46 -8.12 8.08
N LEU A 14 7.23 -7.84 7.02
CA LEU A 14 8.68 -7.76 7.09
C LEU A 14 9.14 -6.60 7.98
N LEU A 15 8.56 -5.41 7.80
CA LEU A 15 8.85 -4.24 8.62
C LEU A 15 8.43 -4.45 10.07
N GLY A 16 7.26 -5.03 10.31
CA GLY A 16 6.78 -5.33 11.64
C GLY A 16 7.72 -6.28 12.40
N ASN A 17 8.16 -7.36 11.76
CA ASN A 17 9.11 -8.30 12.35
C ASN A 17 10.47 -7.61 12.61
N SER A 18 10.94 -6.76 11.68
CA SER A 18 12.19 -6.02 11.86
C SER A 18 12.13 -5.05 13.04
N ILE A 19 10.98 -4.38 13.25
CA ILE A 19 10.77 -3.49 14.41
C ILE A 19 10.80 -4.28 15.72
N GLU A 20 10.16 -5.45 15.75
CA GLU A 20 10.19 -6.33 16.92
C GLU A 20 11.64 -6.71 17.28
N ASP A 21 12.41 -7.19 16.31
CA ASP A 21 13.80 -7.61 16.50
C ASP A 21 14.70 -6.45 16.95
N ILE A 22 14.55 -5.26 16.36
CA ILE A 22 15.36 -4.08 16.72
C ILE A 22 15.02 -3.63 18.15
N CYS A 23 13.75 -3.59 18.51
CA CYS A 23 13.32 -3.19 19.85
C CYS A 23 13.75 -4.20 20.92
N GLU A 24 13.62 -5.51 20.65
CA GLU A 24 14.10 -6.56 21.56
C GLU A 24 15.62 -6.49 21.74
N ASN A 25 16.38 -6.41 20.64
CA ASN A 25 17.84 -6.32 20.69
C ASN A 25 18.32 -5.06 21.41
N THR A 26 17.68 -3.92 21.17
CA THR A 26 18.01 -2.67 21.87
C THR A 26 17.74 -2.80 23.38
N GLY A 27 16.60 -3.40 23.76
CA GLY A 27 16.28 -3.70 25.16
C GLY A 27 17.30 -4.63 25.81
N GLU A 28 17.81 -5.63 25.09
CA GLU A 28 18.85 -6.54 25.59
C GLU A 28 20.22 -5.85 25.74
N VAL A 29 20.61 -5.00 24.80
CA VAL A 29 21.86 -4.22 24.88
C VAL A 29 21.80 -3.28 26.08
N LEU A 30 20.69 -2.56 26.26
CA LEU A 30 20.47 -1.69 27.40
C LEU A 30 20.45 -2.47 28.71
N TYR A 31 19.81 -3.65 28.75
CA TYR A 31 19.85 -4.55 29.91
C TYR A 31 21.29 -4.90 30.31
N LYS A 32 22.13 -5.30 29.35
CA LYS A 32 23.55 -5.65 29.61
C LYS A 32 24.32 -4.46 30.16
N ASN A 33 24.14 -3.28 29.58
CA ASN A 33 24.80 -2.05 30.02
C ASN A 33 24.38 -1.62 31.43
N PHE A 34 23.07 -1.59 31.72
CA PHE A 34 22.58 -1.21 33.04
C PHE A 34 22.95 -2.22 34.11
N LYS A 35 22.94 -3.52 33.80
CA LYS A 35 23.36 -4.57 34.73
C LYS A 35 24.85 -4.47 35.06
N LYS A 36 25.71 -4.18 34.06
CA LYS A 36 27.14 -3.96 34.28
C LYS A 36 27.42 -2.79 35.21
N ASN A 37 26.57 -1.77 35.20
CA ASN A 37 26.67 -0.59 36.04
C ASN A 37 25.88 -0.71 37.37
N ASN A 38 25.52 -1.93 37.82
CA ASN A 38 24.75 -2.20 39.04
C ASN A 38 23.33 -1.57 39.10
N HIS A 39 22.78 -1.12 37.97
CA HIS A 39 21.42 -0.58 37.88
C HIS A 39 20.39 -1.68 37.57
N ASN A 40 20.22 -2.64 38.48
CA ASN A 40 19.42 -3.85 38.26
C ASN A 40 17.93 -3.59 37.96
N SER A 41 17.31 -2.59 38.60
CA SER A 41 15.90 -2.23 38.35
C SER A 41 15.72 -1.66 36.93
N MET A 42 16.59 -0.72 36.54
CA MET A 42 16.60 -0.13 35.19
C MET A 42 16.90 -1.17 34.11
N ALA A 43 17.81 -2.12 34.38
CA ALA A 43 18.10 -3.21 33.45
C ALA A 43 16.83 -4.03 33.15
N LYS A 44 16.11 -4.49 34.18
CA LYS A 44 14.85 -5.23 34.02
C LYS A 44 13.80 -4.40 33.27
N GLY A 45 13.70 -3.11 33.60
CA GLY A 45 12.82 -2.17 32.91
C GLY A 45 13.12 -2.07 31.42
N ALA A 46 14.38 -1.85 31.04
CA ALA A 46 14.82 -1.75 29.65
C ALA A 46 14.59 -3.05 28.84
N LYS A 47 14.83 -4.21 29.45
CA LYS A 47 14.53 -5.51 28.80
C LYS A 47 13.04 -5.68 28.56
N GLY A 48 12.22 -5.37 29.57
CA GLY A 48 10.77 -5.50 29.49
C GLY A 48 10.14 -4.52 28.50
N SER A 49 10.59 -3.26 28.52
CA SER A 49 10.09 -2.22 27.62
C SER A 49 10.47 -2.48 26.16
N GLY A 50 11.71 -2.93 25.89
CA GLY A 50 12.13 -3.31 24.54
C GLY A 50 11.25 -4.42 23.95
N LYS A 51 10.94 -5.46 24.74
CA LYS A 51 10.03 -6.53 24.34
C LYS A 51 8.59 -6.07 24.13
N LEU A 52 8.07 -5.24 25.02
CA LEU A 52 6.71 -4.72 24.92
C LEU A 52 6.56 -3.81 23.68
N LEU A 53 7.49 -2.87 23.50
CA LEU A 53 7.50 -1.95 22.35
C LEU A 53 7.67 -2.71 21.04
N GLY A 54 8.52 -3.74 20.99
CA GLY A 54 8.68 -4.59 19.81
C GLY A 54 7.36 -5.24 19.39
N LYS A 55 6.65 -5.87 20.34
CA LYS A 55 5.33 -6.48 20.09
C LYS A 55 4.26 -5.48 19.66
N VAL A 56 4.22 -4.31 20.29
CA VAL A 56 3.26 -3.25 19.92
C VAL A 56 3.57 -2.69 18.53
N GLY A 57 4.86 -2.50 18.23
CA GLY A 57 5.34 -2.05 16.92
C GLY A 57 5.00 -3.05 15.81
N LEU A 58 5.19 -4.35 16.07
CA LEU A 58 4.80 -5.44 15.19
C LEU A 58 3.31 -5.38 14.83
N LEU A 59 2.45 -5.37 15.86
CA LEU A 59 1.00 -5.41 15.71
C LEU A 59 0.48 -4.17 14.97
N THR A 60 0.97 -2.99 15.35
CA THR A 60 0.58 -1.71 14.74
C THR A 60 0.97 -1.66 13.26
N THR A 61 2.21 -2.05 12.94
CA THR A 61 2.72 -2.05 11.57
C THR A 61 1.94 -3.03 10.69
N LYS A 62 1.76 -4.28 11.15
CA LYS A 62 0.95 -5.27 10.41
C LYS A 62 -0.47 -4.78 10.17
N SER A 63 -1.09 -4.13 11.16
CA SER A 63 -2.44 -3.60 11.06
C SER A 63 -2.57 -2.48 10.02
N ILE A 64 -1.68 -1.48 10.05
CA ILE A 64 -1.70 -0.35 9.10
C ILE A 64 -1.55 -0.86 7.66
N PHE A 65 -0.58 -1.72 7.41
CA PHE A 65 -0.34 -2.26 6.07
C PHE A 65 -1.47 -3.19 5.60
N ASN A 66 -2.12 -3.92 6.51
CA ASN A 66 -3.30 -4.71 6.18
C ASN A 66 -4.48 -3.81 5.76
N ILE A 67 -4.73 -2.73 6.50
CA ILE A 67 -5.77 -1.73 6.17
C ILE A 67 -5.45 -1.08 4.82
N ALA A 68 -4.22 -0.60 4.63
CA ALA A 68 -3.80 0.00 3.35
C ALA A 68 -3.99 -0.96 2.18
N GLY A 69 -3.63 -2.23 2.35
CA GLY A 69 -3.84 -3.27 1.34
C GLY A 69 -5.31 -3.55 1.03
N ILE A 70 -6.20 -3.49 2.04
CA ILE A 70 -7.66 -3.64 1.85
C ILE A 70 -8.25 -2.42 1.15
N THR A 71 -7.89 -1.21 1.57
CA THR A 71 -8.36 0.04 0.95
C THR A 71 -7.96 0.13 -0.52
N LEU A 72 -6.72 -0.24 -0.86
CA LEU A 72 -6.27 -0.32 -2.26
C LEU A 72 -7.04 -1.35 -3.07
N GLU A 73 -7.38 -2.50 -2.48
CA GLU A 73 -8.21 -3.50 -3.16
C GLU A 73 -9.63 -2.98 -3.39
N GLY A 74 -10.21 -2.26 -2.42
CA GLY A 74 -11.50 -1.59 -2.55
C GLY A 74 -11.50 -0.52 -3.64
N GLY A 75 -10.50 0.35 -3.66
CA GLY A 75 -10.34 1.39 -4.69
C GLY A 75 -10.19 0.81 -6.10
N VAL A 76 -9.39 -0.25 -6.28
CA VAL A 76 -9.25 -0.91 -7.58
C VAL A 76 -10.55 -1.57 -8.03
N LYS A 77 -11.33 -2.17 -7.12
CA LYS A 77 -12.65 -2.72 -7.45
C LYS A 77 -13.63 -1.62 -7.85
N PHE A 78 -13.65 -0.51 -7.12
CA PHE A 78 -14.51 0.65 -7.42
C PHE A 78 -14.15 1.28 -8.77
N SER A 79 -12.86 1.47 -9.06
CA SER A 79 -12.38 1.97 -10.36
C SER A 79 -12.75 1.04 -11.52
N LYS A 80 -12.61 -0.29 -11.35
CA LYS A 80 -13.06 -1.26 -12.36
C LYS A 80 -14.58 -1.23 -12.57
N PHE A 81 -15.35 -1.06 -11.50
CA PHE A 81 -16.81 -0.98 -11.57
C PHE A 81 -17.26 0.29 -12.30
N THR A 82 -16.75 1.46 -11.89
CA THR A 82 -17.03 2.75 -12.54
C THR A 82 -16.60 2.74 -14.01
N GLY A 83 -15.41 2.21 -14.33
CA GLY A 83 -14.96 2.03 -15.71
C GLY A 83 -15.88 1.13 -16.55
N LYS A 84 -16.42 0.04 -15.97
CA LYS A 84 -17.42 -0.82 -16.65
C LYS A 84 -18.74 -0.07 -16.90
N VAL A 85 -19.23 0.67 -15.91
CA VAL A 85 -20.47 1.48 -16.04
C VAL A 85 -20.31 2.55 -17.11
N ILE A 86 -19.17 3.25 -17.12
CA ILE A 86 -18.85 4.23 -18.17
C ILE A 86 -18.80 3.53 -19.54
N LYS A 87 -18.12 2.39 -19.67
CA LYS A 87 -18.06 1.64 -20.94
C LYS A 87 -19.43 1.17 -21.45
N GLN A 88 -20.35 0.81 -20.56
CA GLN A 88 -21.71 0.38 -20.93
C GLN A 88 -22.63 1.55 -21.30
N LYS A 89 -22.46 2.70 -20.65
CA LYS A 89 -23.29 3.90 -20.87
C LYS A 89 -22.72 4.87 -21.91
N ALA A 90 -21.42 4.78 -22.21
CA ALA A 90 -20.79 5.57 -23.24
C ALA A 90 -21.11 4.99 -24.62
N VAL A 91 -21.73 5.79 -25.48
CA VAL A 91 -21.83 5.46 -26.89
C VAL A 91 -20.45 5.70 -27.50
N LYS A 92 -19.84 4.64 -28.05
CA LYS A 92 -18.60 4.73 -28.81
C LYS A 92 -18.90 5.59 -30.04
N ARG A 93 -18.56 6.89 -29.99
CA ARG A 93 -18.58 7.73 -31.20
C ARG A 93 -17.45 7.23 -32.09
N GLU A 94 -17.78 6.53 -33.16
CA GLU A 94 -16.85 6.30 -34.25
C GLU A 94 -16.55 7.66 -34.89
N VAL A 95 -15.43 8.27 -34.50
CA VAL A 95 -14.93 9.47 -35.16
C VAL A 95 -14.21 8.99 -36.41
N ARG A 96 -14.87 9.10 -37.56
CA ARG A 96 -14.18 9.01 -38.85
C ARG A 96 -13.38 10.30 -39.04
N ILE A 97 -12.07 10.20 -38.86
CA ILE A 97 -11.15 11.27 -39.20
C ILE A 97 -10.96 11.21 -40.72
N TYR A 98 -11.59 12.13 -41.43
CA TYR A 98 -11.30 12.33 -42.86
C TYR A 98 -10.04 13.22 -42.94
N GLY A 99 -8.91 12.61 -43.28
CA GLY A 99 -7.60 13.26 -43.38
C GLY A 99 -6.59 12.38 -44.09
N GLU A 100 -5.34 12.86 -44.20
CA GLU A 100 -4.27 12.30 -45.04
C GLU A 100 -3.89 10.83 -44.73
N SER A 101 -3.00 10.26 -45.56
CA SER A 101 -2.59 8.86 -45.53
C SER A 101 -2.18 8.37 -44.12
N LYS A 102 -2.27 7.05 -43.89
CA LYS A 102 -1.89 6.42 -42.60
C LYS A 102 -0.50 6.82 -42.09
N GLU A 103 0.41 7.25 -42.97
CA GLU A 103 1.75 7.71 -42.62
C GLU A 103 1.75 9.05 -41.89
N PHE A 104 0.82 9.96 -42.21
CA PHE A 104 0.70 11.27 -41.54
C PHE A 104 0.41 11.15 -40.04
N TYR A 105 -0.31 10.08 -39.65
CA TYR A 105 -0.72 9.82 -38.27
C TYR A 105 0.27 8.94 -37.49
N LYS A 106 1.34 8.46 -38.13
CA LYS A 106 2.34 7.61 -37.47
C LYS A 106 3.10 8.42 -36.43
N GLY A 107 2.92 8.09 -35.16
CA GLY A 107 3.53 8.81 -34.03
C GLY A 107 2.72 10.01 -33.50
N LYS A 108 1.50 10.25 -34.02
CA LYS A 108 0.59 11.28 -33.50
C LYS A 108 -0.53 10.66 -32.68
N PHE A 109 -0.86 11.27 -31.54
CA PHE A 109 -1.99 10.87 -30.71
C PHE A 109 -3.24 11.61 -31.19
N VAL A 110 -4.33 10.87 -31.41
CA VAL A 110 -5.65 11.48 -31.63
C VAL A 110 -6.43 11.37 -30.33
N GLU A 111 -6.75 12.52 -29.76
CA GLU A 111 -7.60 12.62 -28.59
C GLU A 111 -9.06 12.55 -29.06
N ALA A 112 -9.80 11.55 -28.57
CA ALA A 112 -11.20 11.35 -28.92
C ALA A 112 -12.07 11.56 -27.69
N ASP A 113 -12.91 12.61 -27.72
CA ASP A 113 -13.84 12.91 -26.66
C ASP A 113 -15.05 11.96 -26.66
N TYR A 114 -15.32 11.35 -25.52
CA TYR A 114 -16.52 10.54 -25.30
C TYR A 114 -17.65 11.39 -24.72
N LYS A 115 -18.85 11.31 -25.30
CA LYS A 115 -20.05 11.97 -24.75
C LYS A 115 -20.93 10.92 -24.05
N VAL A 116 -21.16 11.09 -22.75
CA VAL A 116 -22.10 10.26 -22.00
C VAL A 116 -23.52 10.71 -22.33
N ILE A 117 -24.37 9.81 -22.82
CA ILE A 117 -25.78 10.10 -23.10
C ILE A 117 -26.61 9.50 -21.98
N ASN A 118 -27.30 10.34 -21.21
CA ASN A 118 -28.35 9.86 -20.31
C ASN A 118 -29.53 9.38 -21.15
N LYS A 119 -29.85 8.08 -21.08
CA LYS A 119 -31.14 7.60 -21.55
C LYS A 119 -32.23 8.20 -20.64
N LYS A 120 -33.11 9.02 -21.23
CA LYS A 120 -34.40 9.38 -20.63
C LYS A 120 -35.26 8.13 -20.48
#